data_AF-A0A9W8CP18-F1
#
_entry.id   AF-A0A9W8CP18-F1
#
_cell.length_a   1.000
_cell.length_b   1.000
_cell.length_c   1.000
_cell.angle_alpha   90.00
_cell.angle_beta   90.00
_cell.angle_gamma   90.00
#
_symmetry.space_group_name_H-M   'P 1'
#
loop_
_entity.id
_entity.type
_entity.pdbx_description
1 polymer ?
#
loop_
_entity_poly.entity_id
_entity_poly.type
_entity_poly.pdbx_seq_one_letter_code
_entity_poly.pdbx_strand_id
1 'polypeptide(L)'
;MEYVEFFKHCPLLVPESLDPLRADGYVDVAEGVRVRITLDTASTGGIYCVDAVRSTPEIELFLRGKQHDLDIRLRQCTSALSFVKELQYILAGAPSDLPRRISPFYEQLIRECDNEIGWDCIVSFDEKAQLVVAKL
;
A
#
# COMPACT_ATOMS: atom_id res chain seq x y z
N MET A 1 6.13 16.02 6.29
CA MET A 1 7.11 15.88 5.18
C MET A 1 7.43 14.43 4.88
N GLU A 2 7.59 13.55 5.89
CA GLU A 2 7.85 12.12 5.69
C GLU A 2 6.89 11.44 4.69
N TYR A 3 5.58 11.65 4.84
CA TYR A 3 4.60 10.99 3.98
C TYR A 3 4.64 11.44 2.51
N VAL A 4 5.04 12.68 2.23
CA VAL A 4 5.19 13.16 0.85
C VAL A 4 6.32 12.42 0.14
N GLU A 5 7.42 12.17 0.84
CA GLU A 5 8.53 11.37 0.31
C GLU A 5 8.15 9.89 0.18
N PHE A 6 7.40 9.35 1.14
CA PHE A 6 6.84 8.01 1.08
C PHE A 6 6.00 7.77 -0.19
N PHE A 7 5.00 8.61 -0.47
CA PHE A 7 4.13 8.43 -1.64
C PHE A 7 4.85 8.65 -2.97
N LYS A 8 5.93 9.44 -3.01
CA LYS A 8 6.81 9.52 -4.20
C LYS A 8 7.50 8.19 -4.51
N HIS A 9 7.82 7.40 -3.49
CA HIS A 9 8.45 6.08 -3.65
C HIS A 9 7.43 4.95 -3.80
N CYS A 10 6.20 5.17 -3.35
CA CYS A 10 5.10 4.23 -3.47
C CYS A 10 3.92 4.89 -4.20
N PRO A 11 4.09 5.26 -5.49
CA PRO A 11 3.11 6.07 -6.23
C PRO A 11 1.81 5.31 -6.51
N LEU A 12 1.81 3.99 -6.31
CA LEU A 12 0.63 3.16 -6.45
C LEU A 12 -0.15 3.02 -5.14
N LEU A 13 0.26 3.66 -4.05
CA LEU A 13 -0.53 3.74 -2.82
C LEU A 13 -1.25 5.09 -2.75
N VAL A 14 -2.56 5.04 -2.55
CA VAL A 14 -3.41 6.21 -2.41
C VAL A 14 -3.58 6.54 -0.93
N PRO A 15 -3.21 7.75 -0.46
CA PRO A 15 -3.45 8.16 0.92
C PRO A 15 -4.95 8.35 1.20
N GLU A 16 -5.41 7.85 2.35
CA GLU A 16 -6.70 8.21 2.96
C GLU A 16 -6.50 9.11 4.20
N SER A 17 -5.43 8.87 4.95
CA SER A 17 -5.03 9.65 6.12
C SER A 17 -3.52 9.61 6.28
N LEU A 18 -2.92 10.71 6.72
CA LEU A 18 -1.48 10.79 6.95
C LEU A 18 -1.11 10.54 8.42
N ASP A 19 -1.99 10.86 9.36
CA ASP A 19 -1.71 10.68 10.79
C ASP A 19 -2.99 10.38 11.57
N PRO A 20 -3.19 9.11 12.00
CA PRO A 20 -2.39 7.93 11.68
C PRO A 20 -2.44 7.58 10.18
N LEU A 21 -1.38 6.92 9.68
CA LEU A 21 -1.25 6.55 8.28
C LEU A 21 -2.32 5.52 7.88
N ARG A 22 -3.12 5.91 6.87
CA ARG A 22 -3.98 5.02 6.11
C ARG A 22 -3.75 5.21 4.63
N ALA A 23 -3.51 4.11 3.94
CA ALA A 23 -3.37 4.11 2.50
C ALA A 23 -3.87 2.78 1.93
N ASP A 24 -4.51 2.83 0.76
CA ASP A 24 -4.90 1.65 0.00
C ASP A 24 -4.31 1.73 -1.40
N GLY A 25 -3.95 0.59 -1.97
CA GLY A 25 -3.47 0.56 -3.33
C GLY A 25 -2.55 -0.62 -3.59
N TYR A 26 -1.64 -0.45 -4.53
CA TYR A 26 -0.73 -1.50 -4.95
C TYR A 26 0.70 -1.21 -4.55
N VAL A 27 1.47 -2.27 -4.29
CA VAL A 27 2.93 -2.22 -4.25
C VAL A 27 3.49 -3.09 -5.36
N ASP A 28 4.47 -2.56 -6.08
CA ASP A 28 5.26 -3.36 -7.01
C ASP A 28 6.16 -4.30 -6.21
N VAL A 29 6.19 -5.57 -6.59
CA VAL A 29 7.10 -6.58 -6.05
C VAL A 29 7.96 -7.14 -7.20
N ALA A 30 8.83 -8.10 -6.90
CA ALA A 30 9.72 -8.68 -7.91
C ALA A 30 8.96 -9.18 -9.16
N GLU A 31 9.64 -9.14 -10.32
CA GLU A 31 9.13 -9.65 -11.60
C GLU A 31 7.87 -8.94 -12.14
N GLY A 32 7.60 -7.71 -11.67
CA GLY A 32 6.48 -6.89 -12.15
C GLY A 32 5.11 -7.36 -11.63
N VAL A 33 5.10 -8.22 -10.61
CA VAL A 33 3.89 -8.55 -9.87
C VAL A 33 3.48 -7.34 -9.02
N ARG A 34 2.18 -7.13 -8.88
CA ARG A 34 1.61 -6.06 -8.05
C ARG A 34 0.71 -6.67 -7.00
N VAL A 35 0.91 -6.26 -5.76
CA VAL A 35 0.14 -6.75 -4.62
C VAL A 35 -0.71 -5.61 -4.10
N ARG A 36 -2.03 -5.79 -4.04
CA ARG A 36 -2.89 -4.82 -3.39
C ARG A 36 -2.71 -4.91 -1.88
N ILE A 37 -2.43 -3.81 -1.22
CA ILE A 37 -2.34 -3.73 0.24
C ILE A 37 -3.16 -2.56 0.74
N THR A 38 -3.70 -2.73 1.94
CA THR A 38 -4.20 -1.63 2.76
C THR A 38 -3.26 -1.51 3.96
N LEU A 39 -2.75 -0.31 4.17
CA LEU A 39 -1.99 0.09 5.34
C LEU A 39 -2.93 0.84 6.28
N ASP A 40 -3.08 0.37 7.52
CA ASP A 40 -3.86 1.05 8.56
C ASP A 40 -3.13 1.00 9.91
N THR A 41 -2.29 2.00 10.15
CA THR A 41 -1.59 2.13 11.44
C THR A 41 -2.50 2.69 12.54
N ALA A 42 -3.70 3.18 12.23
CA ALA A 42 -4.64 3.65 13.25
C ALA A 42 -5.07 2.50 14.16
N SER A 43 -5.29 1.32 13.56
CA SER A 43 -5.67 0.10 14.28
C SER A 43 -4.60 -0.41 15.25
N THR A 44 -3.34 0.02 15.06
CA THR A 44 -2.17 -0.39 15.83
C THR A 44 -1.59 0.75 16.66
N GLY A 45 -2.30 1.88 16.79
CA GLY A 45 -1.84 3.04 17.58
C GLY A 45 -0.63 3.77 16.96
N GLY A 46 -0.51 3.76 15.63
CA GLY A 46 0.59 4.38 14.88
C GLY A 46 1.79 3.47 14.68
N ILE A 47 1.71 2.19 15.09
CA ILE A 47 2.84 1.25 15.04
C ILE A 47 2.90 0.53 13.69
N TYR A 48 4.08 0.55 13.08
CA TYR A 48 4.40 -0.25 11.90
C TYR A 48 4.60 -1.73 12.29
N CYS A 49 3.59 -2.57 12.05
CA CYS A 49 3.66 -4.02 12.28
C CYS A 49 2.80 -4.78 11.27
N VAL A 50 2.88 -6.12 11.27
CA VAL A 50 2.10 -6.97 10.34
C VAL A 50 0.59 -6.74 10.47
N ASP A 51 0.10 -6.44 11.68
CA ASP A 51 -1.32 -6.20 11.93
C ASP A 51 -1.83 -4.90 11.30
N ALA A 52 -0.92 -3.99 10.91
CA ALA A 52 -1.24 -2.78 10.16
C ALA A 52 -1.42 -3.05 8.65
N VAL A 53 -1.20 -4.27 8.17
CA VAL A 53 -1.34 -4.65 6.75
C VAL A 53 -2.57 -5.53 6.55
N ARG A 54 -3.38 -5.19 5.56
CA ARG A 54 -4.44 -6.05 4.99
C ARG A 54 -4.21 -6.21 3.50
N SER A 55 -4.74 -7.29 2.93
CA SER A 55 -4.56 -7.59 1.50
C SER A 55 -5.65 -8.53 1.00
N THR A 56 -5.49 -9.09 -0.21
CA THR A 56 -6.35 -10.15 -0.70
C THR A 56 -6.17 -11.44 0.11
N PRO A 57 -7.16 -12.34 0.17
CA PRO A 57 -7.08 -13.56 0.97
C PRO A 57 -5.82 -14.41 0.70
N GLU A 58 -5.39 -14.48 -0.56
CA GLU A 58 -4.21 -15.24 -0.99
C GLU A 58 -2.92 -14.67 -0.39
N ILE A 59 -2.81 -13.35 -0.38
CA ILE A 59 -1.66 -12.63 0.18
C ILE A 59 -1.70 -12.68 1.70
N GLU A 60 -2.87 -12.51 2.33
CA GLU A 60 -2.98 -12.63 3.78
C GLU A 60 -2.57 -14.03 4.26
N LEU A 61 -2.95 -15.09 3.52
CA LEU A 61 -2.52 -16.44 3.82
C LEU A 61 -0.99 -16.58 3.68
N PHE A 62 -0.40 -16.02 2.63
CA PHE A 62 1.05 -15.98 2.44
C PHE A 62 1.77 -15.24 3.58
N LEU A 63 1.30 -14.06 3.97
CA LEU A 63 1.87 -13.26 5.04
C LEU A 63 1.74 -13.97 6.40
N ARG A 64 0.63 -14.66 6.67
CA ARG A 64 0.50 -15.50 7.88
C ARG A 64 1.57 -16.60 7.94
N GLY A 65 1.90 -17.22 6.81
CA GLY A 65 3.00 -18.18 6.72
C GLY A 65 4.39 -17.57 7.00
N LYS A 66 4.50 -16.24 6.96
CA LYS A 66 5.72 -15.45 7.19
C LYS A 66 5.64 -14.59 8.46
N GLN A 67 4.65 -14.81 9.32
CA GLN A 67 4.34 -13.90 10.43
C GLN A 67 5.52 -13.66 11.36
N HIS A 68 6.30 -14.69 11.68
CA HIS A 68 7.47 -14.55 12.54
C HIS A 68 8.55 -13.64 11.93
N ASP A 69 8.86 -13.82 10.64
CA ASP A 69 9.84 -13.01 9.92
C ASP A 69 9.35 -11.56 9.78
N LEU A 70 8.06 -11.38 9.50
CA LEU A 70 7.40 -10.08 9.44
C LEU A 70 7.48 -9.36 10.79
N ASP A 71 7.18 -10.04 11.90
CA ASP A 71 7.23 -9.42 13.22
C ASP A 71 8.64 -8.94 13.58
N ILE A 72 9.68 -9.70 13.25
CA ILE A 72 11.06 -9.29 13.53
C ILE A 72 11.47 -8.09 12.66
N ARG A 73 11.22 -8.16 11.36
CA ARG A 73 11.68 -7.15 10.39
C ARG A 73 10.89 -5.85 10.49
N LEU A 74 9.56 -5.94 10.58
CA LEU A 74 8.70 -4.77 10.62
C LEU A 74 8.83 -3.98 11.92
N ARG A 75 9.11 -4.64 13.06
CA ARG A 75 9.41 -3.95 14.33
C ARG A 75 10.68 -3.09 14.29
N GLN A 76 11.57 -3.32 13.35
CA GLN A 76 12.78 -2.53 13.16
C GLN A 76 12.54 -1.31 12.25
N CYS A 77 11.37 -1.23 11.60
CA CYS A 77 11.03 -0.12 10.72
C CYS A 77 10.71 1.13 11.54
N THR A 78 11.35 2.25 11.18
CA THR A 78 11.18 3.55 11.83
C THR A 78 10.41 4.55 10.97
N SER A 79 10.03 4.16 9.75
CA SER A 79 9.28 4.99 8.80
C SER A 79 8.35 4.17 7.92
N ALA A 80 7.33 4.81 7.36
CA ALA A 80 6.41 4.18 6.39
C ALA A 80 7.15 3.61 5.18
N LEU A 81 8.18 4.32 4.70
CA LEU A 81 8.98 3.89 3.55
C LEU A 81 9.80 2.63 3.86
N SER A 82 10.46 2.58 5.02
CA SER A 82 11.18 1.36 5.44
C SER A 82 10.24 0.17 5.58
N PHE A 83 9.04 0.41 6.13
CA PHE A 83 8.04 -0.60 6.33
C PHE A 83 7.56 -1.22 5.01
N VAL A 84 7.20 -0.38 4.03
CA VAL A 84 6.77 -0.88 2.71
C VAL A 84 7.90 -1.57 1.96
N LYS A 85 9.15 -1.10 2.05
CA LYS A 85 10.30 -1.77 1.41
C LYS A 85 10.52 -3.18 1.97
N GLU A 86 10.45 -3.33 3.29
CA GLU A 86 10.56 -4.65 3.94
C GLU A 86 9.39 -5.57 3.54
N LEU A 87 8.18 -5.02 3.47
CA LEU A 87 7.01 -5.74 2.98
C LEU A 87 7.16 -6.19 1.52
N GLN A 88 7.63 -5.31 0.63
CA GLN A 88 7.90 -5.62 -0.79
C GLN A 88 8.91 -6.77 -0.94
N TYR A 89 9.98 -6.75 -0.12
CA TYR A 89 10.96 -7.83 -0.13
C TYR A 89 10.34 -9.17 0.27
N ILE A 90 9.47 -9.19 1.27
CA ILE A 90 8.81 -10.43 1.72
C ILE A 90 7.81 -10.92 0.68
N LEU A 91 7.04 -10.00 0.09
CA LEU A 91 6.09 -10.27 -0.98
C LEU A 91 6.75 -10.69 -2.31
N ALA A 92 8.06 -10.50 -2.49
CA ALA A 92 8.77 -11.04 -3.64
C ALA A 92 8.71 -12.59 -3.72
N GLY A 93 8.43 -13.27 -2.61
CA GLY A 93 8.18 -14.71 -2.57
C GLY A 93 6.70 -15.11 -2.69
N ALA A 94 5.79 -14.16 -2.94
CA ALA A 94 4.36 -14.43 -3.03
C ALA A 94 4.01 -15.26 -4.29
N PRO A 95 2.83 -15.89 -4.35
CA PRO A 95 2.42 -16.73 -5.47
C PRO A 95 2.53 -16.01 -6.84
N SER A 96 2.94 -16.73 -7.88
CA SER A 96 3.20 -16.13 -9.20
C SER A 96 1.96 -15.93 -10.07
N ASP A 97 0.81 -16.45 -9.64
CA ASP A 97 -0.51 -16.32 -10.24
C ASP A 97 -1.24 -15.02 -9.82
N LEU A 98 -0.59 -14.20 -9.00
CA LEU A 98 -1.11 -12.90 -8.64
C LEU A 98 -1.31 -12.00 -9.87
N PRO A 99 -2.34 -11.13 -9.83
CA PRO A 99 -2.65 -10.25 -10.93
C PRO A 99 -1.45 -9.33 -11.24
N ARG A 100 -0.95 -9.45 -12.47
CA ARG A 100 0.10 -8.56 -13.02
C ARG A 100 -0.47 -7.25 -13.56
N ARG A 101 -1.81 -7.17 -13.71
CA ARG A 101 -2.51 -5.99 -14.23
C ARG A 101 -3.38 -5.40 -13.13
N ILE A 102 -3.23 -4.09 -12.94
CA ILE A 102 -4.12 -3.26 -12.13
C ILE A 102 -5.40 -2.98 -12.93
N SER A 103 -6.49 -2.61 -12.26
CA SER A 103 -7.71 -2.26 -12.99
C SER A 103 -7.48 -1.03 -13.89
N PRO A 104 -8.16 -0.92 -15.04
CA PRO A 104 -8.09 0.27 -15.89
C PRO A 104 -8.51 1.54 -15.15
N PHE A 105 -9.41 1.43 -14.16
CA PHE A 105 -9.80 2.52 -13.29
C PHE A 105 -8.61 3.04 -12.46
N TYR A 106 -7.79 2.13 -11.92
CA TYR A 106 -6.58 2.48 -11.19
C TYR A 106 -5.54 3.18 -12.08
N GLU A 107 -5.37 2.70 -13.32
CA GLU A 107 -4.48 3.36 -14.29
C GLU A 107 -4.93 4.77 -14.64
N GLN A 108 -6.25 4.97 -14.77
CA GLN A 108 -6.83 6.29 -15.00
C GLN A 108 -6.60 7.20 -13.78
N LEU A 109 -6.84 6.71 -12.56
CA LEU A 109 -6.62 7.48 -11.34
C LEU A 109 -5.17 7.98 -11.22
N ILE A 110 -4.18 7.11 -11.45
CA ILE A 110 -2.76 7.50 -11.42
C ILE A 110 -2.50 8.66 -12.39
N ARG A 111 -3.03 8.57 -13.62
CA ARG A 111 -2.88 9.62 -14.63
C ARG A 111 -3.54 10.92 -14.20
N GLU A 112 -4.74 10.86 -13.62
CA GLU A 112 -5.43 12.05 -13.13
C GLU A 112 -4.67 12.69 -11.95
N CYS A 113 -4.11 11.89 -11.05
CA CYS A 113 -3.33 12.38 -9.92
C CYS A 113 -2.00 13.01 -10.34
N ASP A 114 -1.29 12.40 -11.29
CA ASP A 114 0.00 12.90 -11.79
C ASP A 114 -0.14 14.20 -12.61
N ASN A 115 -1.26 14.40 -13.30
CA ASN A 115 -1.41 15.51 -14.26
C ASN A 115 -2.35 16.63 -13.80
N GLU A 116 -3.37 16.33 -12.99
CA GLU A 116 -4.49 17.27 -12.76
C GLU A 116 -4.77 17.50 -11.26
N ILE A 117 -4.89 16.42 -10.48
CA ILE A 117 -5.44 16.48 -9.12
C ILE A 117 -4.34 16.67 -8.06
N GLY A 118 -3.19 15.99 -8.20
CA GLY A 118 -2.20 15.88 -7.15
C GLY A 118 -2.55 14.77 -6.12
N TRP A 119 -1.56 13.96 -5.77
CA TRP A 119 -1.72 12.84 -4.84
C TRP A 119 -2.15 13.25 -3.43
N ASP A 120 -1.83 14.48 -3.02
CA ASP A 120 -2.17 15.06 -1.71
C ASP A 120 -3.62 15.57 -1.62
N CYS A 121 -4.33 15.64 -2.75
CA CYS A 121 -5.72 16.07 -2.80
C CYS A 121 -6.72 14.90 -2.62
N ILE A 122 -6.29 13.64 -2.68
CA ILE A 122 -7.19 12.50 -2.51
C ILE A 122 -7.66 12.38 -1.05
N VAL A 123 -8.97 12.25 -0.87
CA VAL A 123 -9.64 12.10 0.44
C VAL A 123 -10.06 10.66 0.67
N SER A 124 -10.56 10.00 -0.37
CA SER A 124 -10.99 8.60 -0.29
C SER A 124 -10.97 7.94 -1.66
N PHE A 125 -10.73 6.63 -1.67
CA PHE A 125 -10.66 5.80 -2.86
C PHE A 125 -11.41 4.49 -2.64
N ASP A 126 -12.28 4.12 -3.59
CA ASP A 126 -12.93 2.81 -3.63
C ASP A 126 -12.85 2.24 -5.06
N GLU A 127 -11.95 1.27 -5.25
CA GLU A 127 -11.79 0.59 -6.54
C GLU A 127 -13.04 -0.18 -6.97
N LYS A 128 -13.79 -0.78 -6.03
CA LYS A 128 -14.95 -1.61 -6.36
C LYS A 128 -16.11 -0.73 -6.82
N ALA A 129 -16.29 0.41 -6.17
CA ALA A 129 -17.27 1.42 -6.57
C ALA A 129 -16.79 2.30 -7.74
N GLN A 130 -15.52 2.17 -8.15
CA GLN A 130 -14.85 3.06 -9.11
C GLN A 130 -15.04 4.54 -8.75
N LEU A 131 -14.81 4.87 -7.46
CA LEU A 131 -15.04 6.19 -6.91
C LEU A 131 -13.76 6.74 -6.27
N VAL A 132 -13.44 7.99 -6.61
CA VAL A 132 -12.40 8.79 -5.96
C VAL A 132 -13.00 10.10 -5.51
N VAL A 133 -12.71 10.52 -4.29
CA VAL A 133 -13.08 11.84 -3.77
C VAL A 133 -11.80 12.63 -3.56
N ALA A 134 -11.72 13.82 -4.16
CA ALA A 134 -10.59 14.73 -4.00
C ALA A 134 -11.07 16.10 -3.47
N LYS A 135 -10.21 16.77 -2.70
CA LYS A 135 -10.37 18.18 -2.32
C LYS A 135 -9.73 19.03 -3.40
N LEU A 136 -10.57 19.67 -4.23
CA LEU A 136 -10.16 20.65 -5.24
C LEU A 136 -10.05 22.05 -4.63
#